data_AF-A0A7K4D0R1-F1
#
_entry.id   AF-A0A7K4D0R1-F1
#
_cell.length_a   1.000
_cell.length_b   1.000
_cell.length_c   1.000
_cell.angle_alpha   90.00
_cell.angle_beta   90.00
_cell.angle_gamma   90.00
#
_symmetry.space_group_name_H-M   'P 1'
#
loop_
_entity.id
_entity.type
_entity.pdbx_description
1 polymer ?
#
loop_
_entity_poly.entity_id
_entity_poly.type
_entity_poly.pdbx_seq_one_letter_code
_entity_poly.pdbx_strand_id
1 'polypeptide(L)'
;MPNMRLVLIQGFVGGIALAILVFAILLQFVPVIQSAAFISYIVSVCCLVALVLLSIISTFTQKTFIHPDDRLWGNTFCFILFMADTLALGHFFDPLVYGSLVSDQVRLFSYNAGSSVLITFLLIYLVLFFSKKIGFHELIMGDPNKREKEIVARFILFSILLGAVLVGLKWLLDQLYLAVHYSLGVWIIMGISFGIIVLIAVTNWKKYAPVADTIAEKKP
;
A
#
# COMPACT_ATOMS: atom_id res chain seq x y z
N MET A 1 -10.44 -18.00 -20.22
CA MET A 1 -10.70 -18.34 -18.80
C MET A 1 -9.46 -18.47 -17.87
N PRO A 2 -8.18 -18.58 -18.29
CA PRO A 2 -7.07 -18.74 -17.32
C PRO A 2 -6.79 -17.48 -16.47
N ASN A 3 -7.11 -16.29 -16.99
CA ASN A 3 -6.81 -15.02 -16.34
C ASN A 3 -7.76 -14.64 -15.20
N MET A 4 -9.02 -15.06 -15.27
CA MET A 4 -9.98 -14.86 -14.17
C MET A 4 -9.62 -15.74 -12.97
N ARG A 5 -9.06 -16.94 -13.24
CA ARG A 5 -8.51 -17.83 -12.19
C ARG A 5 -7.30 -17.20 -11.50
N LEU A 6 -6.44 -16.51 -12.24
CA LEU A 6 -5.24 -15.85 -11.68
C LEU A 6 -5.58 -14.79 -10.62
N VAL A 7 -6.64 -13.99 -10.81
CA VAL A 7 -6.99 -12.95 -9.83
C VAL A 7 -7.71 -13.50 -8.61
N LEU A 8 -8.57 -14.52 -8.79
CA LEU A 8 -9.12 -15.29 -7.69
C LEU A 8 -8.02 -15.97 -6.86
N ILE A 9 -7.02 -16.54 -7.51
CA ILE A 9 -5.83 -17.10 -6.84
C ILE A 9 -5.07 -16.00 -6.11
N GLN A 10 -4.89 -14.82 -6.71
CA GLN A 10 -4.22 -13.69 -6.07
C GLN A 10 -4.96 -13.23 -4.80
N GLY A 11 -6.28 -13.11 -4.83
CA GLY A 11 -7.09 -12.76 -3.66
C GLY A 11 -7.05 -13.85 -2.58
N PHE A 12 -7.15 -15.12 -2.97
CA PHE A 12 -7.12 -16.25 -2.05
C PHE A 12 -5.75 -16.43 -1.38
N VAL A 13 -4.66 -16.39 -2.16
CA VAL A 13 -3.29 -16.43 -1.66
C VAL A 13 -2.98 -15.21 -0.80
N GLY A 14 -3.50 -14.02 -1.16
CA GLY A 14 -3.40 -12.81 -0.35
C GLY A 14 -4.06 -12.95 1.01
N GLY A 15 -5.29 -13.48 1.06
CA GLY A 15 -6.00 -13.72 2.31
C GLY A 15 -5.30 -14.76 3.20
N ILE A 16 -4.83 -15.87 2.61
CA ILE A 16 -4.08 -16.91 3.33
C ILE A 16 -2.77 -16.34 3.88
N ALA A 17 -1.98 -15.65 3.07
CA ALA A 17 -0.71 -15.07 3.50
C ALA A 17 -0.91 -14.09 4.65
N LEU A 18 -1.95 -13.25 4.59
CA LEU A 18 -2.27 -12.31 5.65
C LEU A 18 -2.72 -13.03 6.93
N ALA A 19 -3.49 -14.11 6.81
CA ALA A 19 -3.84 -14.95 7.95
C ALA A 19 -2.62 -15.64 8.57
N ILE A 20 -1.70 -16.16 7.75
CA ILE A 20 -0.43 -16.75 8.19
C ILE A 20 0.40 -15.71 8.94
N LEU A 21 0.48 -14.47 8.42
CA LEU A 21 1.22 -13.40 9.06
C LEU A 21 0.63 -12.99 10.41
N VAL A 22 -0.70 -12.82 10.47
CA VAL A 22 -1.39 -12.54 11.74
C VAL A 22 -1.11 -13.65 12.74
N PHE A 23 -1.18 -14.91 12.30
CA PHE A 23 -0.87 -16.05 13.15
C PHE A 23 0.60 -16.02 13.60
N ALA A 24 1.54 -15.76 12.70
CA ALA A 24 2.96 -15.63 13.01
C ALA A 24 3.21 -14.57 14.09
N ILE A 25 2.56 -13.40 13.99
CA ILE A 25 2.65 -12.33 14.99
C ILE A 25 2.08 -12.80 16.34
N LEU A 26 0.95 -13.49 16.35
CA LEU A 26 0.35 -14.01 17.59
C LEU A 26 1.22 -15.07 18.25
N LEU A 27 1.80 -15.99 17.46
CA LEU A 27 2.70 -17.03 17.96
C LEU A 27 4.00 -16.45 18.54
N GLN A 28 4.45 -15.28 18.07
CA GLN A 28 5.64 -14.60 18.59
C GLN A 28 5.52 -14.28 20.10
N PHE A 29 4.31 -14.09 20.61
CA PHE A 29 4.06 -13.84 22.03
C PHE A 29 4.06 -15.10 22.90
N VAL A 30 4.20 -16.29 22.30
CA VAL A 30 4.24 -17.56 23.02
C VAL A 30 5.69 -18.10 23.01
N PRO A 31 6.43 -18.02 24.14
CA PRO A 31 7.88 -18.29 24.18
C PRO A 31 8.28 -19.66 23.63
N VAL A 32 7.44 -20.67 23.84
CA VAL A 32 7.74 -22.08 23.49
C VAL A 32 7.70 -22.33 21.97
N ILE A 33 7.08 -21.44 21.19
CA ILE A 33 6.84 -21.64 19.75
C ILE A 33 7.36 -20.47 18.88
N GLN A 34 8.26 -19.64 19.41
CA GLN A 34 8.84 -18.52 18.67
C GLN A 34 9.57 -18.94 17.38
N SER A 35 10.18 -20.14 17.36
CA SER A 35 10.77 -20.69 16.14
C SER A 35 9.74 -20.96 15.05
N ALA A 36 8.56 -21.48 15.42
CA ALA A 36 7.44 -21.68 14.50
C ALA A 36 6.83 -20.35 14.04
N ALA A 37 6.83 -19.33 14.91
CA ALA A 37 6.42 -17.96 14.57
C ALA A 37 7.32 -17.36 13.47
N PHE A 38 8.64 -17.48 13.62
CA PHE A 38 9.60 -17.02 12.61
C PHE A 38 9.46 -17.78 11.29
N ILE A 39 9.31 -19.11 11.32
CA ILE A 39 9.09 -19.91 10.10
C ILE A 39 7.80 -19.46 9.40
N SER A 40 6.72 -19.23 10.15
CA SER A 40 5.44 -18.77 9.60
C SER A 40 5.58 -17.38 8.95
N TYR A 41 6.38 -16.49 9.54
CA TYR A 41 6.72 -15.21 8.92
C TYR A 41 7.49 -15.38 7.60
N ILE A 42 8.50 -16.25 7.55
CA ILE A 42 9.23 -16.53 6.31
C ILE A 42 8.29 -17.08 5.23
N VAL A 43 7.34 -17.95 5.59
CA VAL A 43 6.31 -18.43 4.66
C VAL A 43 5.44 -17.28 4.14
N SER A 44 5.04 -16.34 5.00
CA SER A 44 4.31 -15.12 4.59
C SER A 44 5.10 -14.31 3.56
N VAL A 45 6.38 -14.07 3.82
CA VAL A 45 7.27 -13.33 2.90
C VAL A 45 7.40 -14.05 1.55
N CYS A 46 7.51 -15.38 1.54
CA CYS A 46 7.50 -16.16 0.29
C CYS A 46 6.19 -16.00 -0.47
N CYS A 47 5.05 -16.01 0.23
CA CYS A 47 3.75 -15.74 -0.38
C CYS A 47 3.63 -14.31 -0.92
N LEU A 48 4.18 -13.32 -0.23
CA LEU A 48 4.25 -11.94 -0.69
C LEU A 48 5.04 -11.83 -2.00
N VAL A 49 6.20 -12.48 -2.11
CA VAL A 49 6.98 -12.51 -3.36
C VAL A 49 6.15 -13.10 -4.49
N ALA A 50 5.46 -14.22 -4.26
CA ALA A 50 4.58 -14.82 -5.26
C ALA A 50 3.44 -13.87 -5.66
N LEU A 51 2.82 -13.18 -4.69
CA LEU A 51 1.75 -12.22 -4.94
C LEU A 51 2.21 -10.99 -5.71
N VAL A 52 3.41 -10.49 -5.44
CA VAL A 52 4.00 -9.39 -6.20
C VAL A 52 4.21 -9.81 -7.65
N LEU A 53 4.75 -11.01 -7.90
CA LEU A 53 4.90 -11.54 -9.25
C LEU A 53 3.54 -11.67 -9.95
N LEU A 54 2.53 -12.23 -9.27
CA LEU A 54 1.17 -12.34 -9.79
C LEU A 54 0.55 -10.97 -10.08
N SER A 55 0.76 -9.98 -9.21
CA SER A 55 0.29 -8.61 -9.35
C SER A 55 0.93 -7.91 -10.56
N ILE A 56 2.23 -8.07 -10.76
CA ILE A 56 2.94 -7.57 -11.95
C ILE A 56 2.36 -8.20 -13.20
N ILE A 57 2.24 -9.54 -13.23
CA ILE A 57 1.70 -10.26 -14.38
C ILE A 57 0.25 -9.82 -14.65
N SER A 58 -0.62 -9.76 -13.63
CA SER A 58 -2.03 -9.42 -13.80
C SER A 58 -2.25 -7.97 -14.23
N THR A 59 -1.37 -7.06 -13.81
CA THR A 59 -1.41 -5.64 -14.15
C THR A 59 -0.91 -5.36 -15.57
N PHE A 60 0.23 -5.93 -15.97
CA PHE A 60 0.83 -5.66 -17.28
C PHE A 60 0.29 -6.55 -18.41
N THR A 61 -0.36 -7.66 -18.09
CA THR A 61 -1.00 -8.50 -19.11
C THR A 61 -2.35 -7.89 -19.51
N GLN A 62 -2.35 -7.09 -20.58
CA GLN A 62 -3.50 -6.39 -21.19
C GLN A 62 -4.59 -7.30 -21.80
N LYS A 63 -4.87 -8.46 -21.21
CA LYS A 63 -5.99 -9.29 -21.68
C LYS A 63 -7.29 -8.73 -21.10
N THR A 64 -8.19 -8.31 -21.99
CA THR A 64 -9.55 -7.74 -21.81
C THR A 64 -10.53 -8.60 -20.97
N PHE A 65 -10.06 -9.68 -20.33
CA PHE A 65 -10.87 -10.69 -19.67
C PHE A 65 -10.79 -10.65 -18.13
N ILE A 66 -10.21 -9.60 -17.54
CA ILE A 66 -10.14 -9.42 -16.09
C ILE A 66 -10.90 -8.15 -15.72
N HIS A 67 -11.87 -8.25 -14.81
CA HIS A 67 -12.61 -7.09 -14.34
C HIS A 67 -11.64 -6.10 -13.66
N PRO A 68 -11.74 -4.78 -13.93
CA PRO A 68 -10.89 -3.78 -13.28
C PRO A 68 -10.94 -3.86 -11.76
N ASP A 69 -12.11 -4.17 -11.19
CA ASP A 69 -12.28 -4.32 -9.74
C ASP A 69 -11.49 -5.49 -9.18
N ASP A 70 -11.42 -6.62 -9.89
CA ASP A 70 -10.68 -7.79 -9.43
C ASP A 70 -9.17 -7.47 -9.32
N ARG A 71 -8.64 -6.72 -10.30
CA ARG A 71 -7.24 -6.24 -10.25
C ARG A 71 -7.02 -5.27 -9.10
N LEU A 72 -7.97 -4.36 -8.88
CA LEU A 72 -7.91 -3.39 -7.78
C LEU A 72 -7.85 -4.11 -6.43
N TRP A 73 -8.73 -5.08 -6.19
CA TRP A 73 -8.76 -5.86 -4.96
C TRP A 73 -7.50 -6.71 -4.79
N GLY A 74 -7.06 -7.43 -5.83
CA GLY A 74 -5.83 -8.23 -5.77
C GLY A 74 -4.58 -7.41 -5.46
N ASN A 75 -4.46 -6.21 -6.05
CA ASN A 75 -3.33 -5.33 -5.81
C ASN A 75 -3.43 -4.65 -4.43
N THR A 76 -4.65 -4.40 -3.94
CA THR A 76 -4.90 -3.92 -2.59
C THR A 76 -4.45 -4.93 -1.54
N PHE A 77 -4.79 -6.21 -1.70
CA PHE A 77 -4.31 -7.27 -0.81
C PHE A 77 -2.78 -7.40 -0.82
N CYS A 78 -2.18 -7.35 -2.02
CA CYS A 78 -0.73 -7.35 -2.16
C CYS A 78 -0.07 -6.18 -1.41
N PHE A 79 -0.67 -4.98 -1.49
CA PHE A 79 -0.17 -3.80 -0.78
C PHE A 79 -0.31 -3.91 0.74
N ILE A 80 -1.46 -4.37 1.24
CA ILE A 80 -1.69 -4.56 2.68
C ILE A 80 -0.70 -5.59 3.23
N LEU A 81 -0.52 -6.71 2.54
CA LEU A 81 0.43 -7.74 2.95
C LEU A 81 1.87 -7.22 2.95
N PHE A 82 2.27 -6.49 1.91
CA PHE A 82 3.60 -5.87 1.84
C PHE A 82 3.86 -4.93 3.03
N MET A 83 2.89 -4.08 3.36
CA MET A 83 2.97 -3.19 4.52
C MET A 83 3.04 -3.97 5.83
N ALA A 84 2.20 -5.01 5.97
CA ALA A 84 2.14 -5.84 7.15
C ALA A 84 3.45 -6.61 7.37
N ASP A 85 4.00 -7.28 6.35
CA ASP A 85 5.27 -8.02 6.44
C ASP A 85 6.44 -7.08 6.76
N THR A 86 6.52 -5.92 6.10
CA THR A 86 7.58 -4.94 6.32
C THR A 86 7.61 -4.45 7.76
N LEU A 87 6.44 -4.19 8.35
CA LEU A 87 6.31 -3.76 9.74
C LEU A 87 6.47 -4.94 10.72
N ALA A 88 6.01 -6.13 10.36
CA ALA A 88 6.12 -7.33 11.18
C ALA A 88 7.59 -7.77 11.37
N LEU A 89 8.47 -7.49 10.40
CA LEU A 89 9.90 -7.81 10.48
C LEU A 89 10.55 -7.39 11.82
N GLY A 90 10.26 -6.18 12.32
CA GLY A 90 10.86 -5.71 13.58
C GLY A 90 10.30 -6.38 14.85
N HIS A 91 9.20 -7.13 14.74
CA HIS A 91 8.68 -7.96 15.83
C HIS A 91 9.41 -9.29 15.98
N PHE A 92 9.95 -9.83 14.87
CA PHE A 92 10.61 -11.14 14.85
C PHE A 92 12.09 -11.09 15.25
N PHE A 93 12.70 -9.91 15.26
CA PHE A 93 14.04 -9.71 15.78
C PHE A 93 13.96 -9.36 17.28
N ASP A 94 14.05 -10.41 18.11
CA ASP A 94 14.00 -10.30 19.57
C ASP A 94 15.36 -9.81 20.13
N PRO A 95 15.39 -8.73 20.95
CA PRO A 95 16.60 -8.24 21.60
C PRO A 95 17.30 -9.29 22.49
N LEU A 96 16.57 -10.31 22.97
CA LEU A 96 17.15 -11.40 23.77
C LEU A 96 17.95 -12.41 22.93
N VAL A 97 17.66 -12.52 21.64
CA VAL A 97 18.30 -13.49 20.73
C VAL A 97 19.40 -12.84 19.89
N TYR A 98 19.16 -11.63 19.39
CA TYR A 98 20.06 -10.94 18.46
C TYR A 98 20.82 -9.77 19.09
N GLY A 99 20.57 -9.50 20.37
CA GLY A 99 21.07 -8.32 21.07
C GLY A 99 20.21 -7.08 20.82
N SER A 100 20.20 -6.17 21.81
CA SER A 100 19.39 -4.94 21.77
C SER A 100 19.75 -4.05 20.58
N LEU A 101 21.03 -3.86 20.31
CA LEU A 101 21.51 -2.93 19.29
C LEU A 101 21.08 -3.34 17.88
N VAL A 102 21.13 -4.63 17.55
CA VAL A 102 20.68 -5.16 16.25
C VAL A 102 19.16 -5.10 16.15
N SER A 103 18.44 -5.48 17.20
CA SER A 103 16.99 -5.49 17.21
C SER A 103 16.39 -4.09 17.09
N ASP A 104 17.01 -3.10 17.74
CA ASP A 104 16.61 -1.69 17.64
C ASP A 104 16.88 -1.12 16.24
N GLN A 105 18.00 -1.50 15.60
CA GLN A 105 18.27 -1.12 14.21
C GLN A 105 17.24 -1.71 13.24
N VAL A 106 16.88 -2.98 13.40
CA VAL A 106 15.87 -3.63 12.55
C VAL A 106 14.48 -3.01 12.78
N ARG A 107 14.10 -2.73 14.02
CA ARG A 107 12.82 -2.05 14.34
C ARG A 107 12.76 -0.65 13.74
N LEU A 108 13.83 0.13 13.88
CA LEU A 108 13.93 1.46 13.30
C LEU A 108 13.87 1.41 11.77
N PHE A 109 14.58 0.45 11.15
CA PHE A 109 14.52 0.22 9.72
C PHE A 109 13.10 -0.13 9.25
N SER A 110 12.45 -1.12 9.87
CA SER A 110 11.09 -1.53 9.55
C SER A 110 10.08 -0.38 9.69
N TYR A 111 10.21 0.42 10.76
CA TYR A 111 9.35 1.58 10.98
C TYR A 111 9.54 2.66 9.90
N ASN A 112 10.80 2.99 9.57
CA ASN A 112 11.13 3.95 8.52
C ASN A 112 10.69 3.47 7.13
N ALA A 113 10.89 2.17 6.83
CA ALA A 113 10.44 1.56 5.59
C ALA A 113 8.91 1.61 5.48
N GLY A 114 8.16 1.18 6.50
CA GLY A 114 6.70 1.23 6.49
C GLY A 114 6.14 2.65 6.39
N SER A 115 6.68 3.59 7.18
CA SER A 115 6.26 4.99 7.13
C SER A 115 6.52 5.66 5.78
N SER A 116 7.68 5.42 5.16
CA SER A 116 8.01 5.96 3.83
C SER A 116 7.13 5.39 2.72
N VAL A 117 6.77 4.10 2.78
CA VAL A 117 5.83 3.48 1.84
C VAL A 117 4.43 4.08 1.98
N LEU A 118 3.94 4.25 3.22
CA LEU A 118 2.65 4.90 3.48
C LEU A 118 2.63 6.34 2.94
N ILE A 119 3.69 7.10 3.23
CA ILE A 119 3.85 8.48 2.74
C ILE A 119 3.80 8.53 1.21
N THR A 120 4.55 7.64 0.54
CA THR A 120 4.59 7.57 -0.92
C THR A 120 3.23 7.20 -1.51
N PHE A 121 2.52 6.27 -0.88
CA PHE A 121 1.18 5.87 -1.31
C PHE A 121 0.18 7.03 -1.17
N LEU A 122 0.20 7.74 -0.04
CA LEU A 122 -0.58 8.97 0.17
C LEU A 122 -0.26 10.04 -0.87
N LEU A 123 1.01 10.21 -1.21
CA LEU A 123 1.47 11.15 -2.21
C LEU A 123 0.84 10.87 -3.58
N ILE A 124 0.96 9.63 -4.06
CA ILE A 124 0.40 9.19 -5.34
C ILE A 124 -1.11 9.38 -5.34
N TYR A 125 -1.79 9.02 -4.25
CA TYR A 125 -3.23 9.21 -4.12
C TYR A 125 -3.64 10.69 -4.17
N LEU A 126 -2.97 11.56 -3.41
CA LEU A 126 -3.25 13.00 -3.40
C LEU A 126 -3.03 13.61 -4.79
N VAL A 127 -1.93 13.26 -5.46
CA VAL A 127 -1.65 13.73 -6.83
C VAL A 127 -2.75 13.30 -7.80
N LEU A 128 -3.17 12.03 -7.77
CA LEU A 128 -4.26 11.52 -8.62
C LEU A 128 -5.61 12.16 -8.29
N PHE A 129 -5.89 12.41 -7.02
CA PHE A 129 -7.14 13.02 -6.57
C PHE A 129 -7.23 14.50 -6.98
N PHE A 130 -6.15 15.25 -6.78
CA PHE A 130 -6.10 16.67 -7.15
C PHE A 130 -5.95 16.89 -8.65
N SER A 131 -5.26 15.99 -9.39
CA SER A 131 -5.24 16.02 -10.86
C SER A 131 -6.65 15.91 -11.50
N LYS A 132 -7.61 15.28 -10.80
CA LYS A 132 -9.01 15.22 -11.24
C LYS A 132 -9.82 16.49 -10.91
N LYS A 133 -9.46 17.23 -9.86
CA LYS A 133 -10.18 18.44 -9.40
C LYS A 133 -9.62 19.74 -9.99
N ILE A 134 -8.30 19.79 -10.13
CA ILE A 134 -7.60 20.80 -10.89
C ILE A 134 -7.69 20.29 -12.32
N GLY A 135 -8.68 20.73 -13.10
CA GLY A 135 -8.94 20.19 -14.44
C GLY A 135 -7.67 20.12 -15.28
N PHE A 136 -7.01 18.96 -15.32
CA PHE A 136 -5.94 18.67 -16.27
C PHE A 136 -6.46 18.73 -17.71
N HIS A 137 -7.79 18.69 -17.88
CA HIS A 137 -8.51 18.92 -19.12
C HIS A 137 -8.65 20.41 -19.48
N GLU A 138 -8.80 21.31 -18.49
CA GLU A 138 -8.78 22.75 -18.74
C GLU A 138 -7.38 23.23 -19.11
N LEU A 139 -6.33 22.52 -18.68
CA LEU A 139 -4.91 22.79 -18.98
C LEU A 139 -4.54 22.74 -20.48
N ILE A 140 -5.35 22.09 -21.34
CA ILE A 140 -4.97 21.81 -22.74
C ILE A 140 -5.43 22.93 -23.71
N MET A 141 -6.43 23.75 -23.34
CA MET A 141 -7.13 24.63 -24.29
C MET A 141 -6.76 26.13 -24.22
N GLY A 142 -5.49 26.51 -24.00
CA GLY A 142 -5.11 27.92 -23.90
C GLY A 142 -3.62 28.20 -24.11
N ASP A 143 -3.33 29.41 -24.62
CA ASP A 143 -2.05 29.94 -25.16
C ASP A 143 -0.75 29.32 -24.55
N PRO A 144 0.08 28.60 -25.35
CA PRO A 144 1.13 27.70 -24.83
C PRO A 144 2.20 28.39 -23.97
N ASN A 145 2.67 29.57 -24.37
CA ASN A 145 3.95 30.10 -23.86
C ASN A 145 3.87 30.79 -22.48
N LYS A 146 2.73 31.38 -22.13
CA LYS A 146 2.51 31.97 -20.78
C LYS A 146 1.98 30.94 -19.80
N ARG A 147 1.21 29.97 -20.29
CA ARG A 147 0.54 28.96 -19.48
C ARG A 147 1.51 27.89 -18.99
N GLU A 148 2.46 27.45 -19.80
CA GLU A 148 3.47 26.47 -19.37
C GLU A 148 4.30 26.97 -18.18
N LYS A 149 4.74 28.23 -18.20
CA LYS A 149 5.50 28.84 -17.08
C LYS A 149 4.65 28.94 -15.81
N GLU A 150 3.37 29.28 -15.95
CA GLU A 150 2.45 29.37 -14.82
C GLU A 150 2.10 27.99 -14.24
N ILE A 151 1.92 26.98 -15.10
CA ILE A 151 1.69 25.59 -14.69
C ILE A 151 2.92 25.05 -13.96
N VAL A 152 4.12 25.28 -14.48
CA VAL A 152 5.37 24.89 -13.83
C VAL A 152 5.53 25.61 -12.48
N ALA A 153 5.24 26.91 -12.40
CA ALA A 153 5.29 27.65 -11.14
C ALA A 153 4.29 27.13 -10.09
N ARG A 154 3.05 26.84 -10.49
CA ARG A 154 2.01 26.23 -9.63
C ARG A 154 2.40 24.82 -9.20
N PHE A 155 3.01 24.05 -10.09
CA PHE A 155 3.51 22.70 -9.80
C PHE A 155 4.67 22.73 -8.79
N ILE A 156 5.60 23.68 -8.94
CA ILE A 156 6.70 23.89 -7.98
C ILE A 156 6.14 24.25 -6.60
N LEU A 157 5.22 25.22 -6.52
CA LEU A 157 4.59 25.64 -5.27
C LEU A 157 3.84 24.48 -4.60
N PHE A 158 3.07 23.71 -5.39
CA PHE A 158 2.35 22.54 -4.90
C PHE A 158 3.32 21.45 -4.42
N SER A 159 4.41 21.20 -5.14
CA SER A 159 5.44 20.24 -4.75
C SER A 159 6.13 20.63 -3.44
N ILE A 160 6.36 21.93 -3.21
CA ILE A 160 6.92 22.45 -1.95
C ILE A 160 5.94 22.25 -0.79
N LEU A 161 4.67 22.63 -0.96
CA LEU A 161 3.63 22.45 0.05
C LEU A 161 3.44 20.97 0.41
N LEU A 162 3.41 20.13 -0.60
CA LEU A 162 3.30 18.68 -0.46
C LEU A 162 4.52 18.13 0.27
N GLY A 163 5.73 18.53 -0.12
CA GLY A 163 6.96 18.17 0.57
C GLY A 163 6.96 18.57 2.06
N ALA A 164 6.47 19.77 2.39
CA ALA A 164 6.33 20.22 3.78
C ALA A 164 5.34 19.36 4.58
N VAL A 165 4.20 18.99 3.98
CA VAL A 165 3.24 18.06 4.60
C VAL A 165 3.87 16.68 4.81
N LEU A 166 4.65 16.18 3.85
CA LEU A 166 5.32 14.88 3.98
C LEU A 166 6.38 14.88 5.08
N VAL A 167 7.18 15.94 5.17
CA VAL A 167 8.17 16.12 6.24
C VAL A 167 7.47 16.19 7.59
N GLY A 168 6.37 16.95 7.68
CA GLY A 168 5.54 17.02 8.89
C GLY A 168 4.95 15.66 9.28
N LEU A 169 4.46 14.89 8.31
CA LEU A 169 3.90 13.56 8.54
C LEU A 169 5.00 12.58 8.98
N LYS A 170 6.17 12.59 8.34
CA LYS A 170 7.32 11.76 8.76
C LYS A 170 7.77 12.12 10.17
N TRP A 171 7.88 13.41 10.46
CA TRP A 171 8.22 13.88 11.81
C TRP A 171 7.20 13.42 12.85
N LEU A 172 5.91 13.51 12.56
CA LEU A 172 4.85 13.04 13.47
C LEU A 172 4.93 11.52 13.68
N LEU A 173 5.19 10.75 12.63
CA LEU A 173 5.45 9.32 12.72
C LEU A 173 6.72 9.04 13.55
N ASP A 174 7.78 9.82 13.42
CA ASP A 174 8.98 9.65 14.23
C ASP A 174 8.75 9.97 15.71
N GLN A 175 7.95 11.01 16.00
CA GLN A 175 7.51 11.27 17.37
C GLN A 175 6.66 10.11 17.92
N LEU A 176 5.82 9.49 17.09
CA LEU A 176 5.03 8.32 17.48
C LEU A 176 5.92 7.12 17.84
N TYR A 177 7.00 6.90 17.10
CA TYR A 177 8.00 5.86 17.40
C TYR A 177 8.75 6.13 18.71
N LEU A 178 9.08 7.39 18.99
CA LEU A 178 9.78 7.79 20.21
C LEU A 178 8.87 7.79 21.44
N ALA A 179 7.59 8.16 21.28
CA ALA A 179 6.65 8.32 22.38
C ALA A 179 5.90 7.03 22.74
N VAL A 180 5.74 6.12 21.79
CA VAL A 180 4.91 4.93 21.95
C VAL A 180 5.73 3.68 21.66
N HIS A 181 5.65 2.67 22.53
CA HIS A 181 6.29 1.38 22.32
C HIS A 181 6.09 0.90 20.88
N TYR A 182 7.17 0.46 20.22
CA TYR A 182 7.22 0.04 18.82
C TYR A 182 5.98 -0.75 18.36
N SER A 183 5.54 -1.70 19.18
CA SER A 183 4.37 -2.53 18.88
C SER A 183 3.11 -1.73 18.62
N LEU A 184 2.85 -0.68 19.40
CA LEU A 184 1.64 0.14 19.28
C LEU A 184 1.76 1.08 18.07
N GLY A 185 2.95 1.62 17.80
CA GLY A 185 3.22 2.43 16.61
C GLY A 185 2.98 1.66 15.31
N VAL A 186 3.38 0.39 15.25
CA VAL A 186 3.11 -0.51 14.11
C VAL A 186 1.59 -0.67 13.87
N TRP A 187 0.82 -0.95 14.92
CA TRP A 187 -0.64 -1.10 14.80
C TRP A 187 -1.33 0.18 14.34
N ILE A 188 -0.86 1.35 14.81
CA ILE A 188 -1.39 2.65 14.39
C ILE A 188 -1.11 2.88 12.89
N ILE A 189 0.12 2.66 12.43
CA ILE A 189 0.47 2.81 11.01
C ILE A 189 -0.35 1.85 10.14
N MET A 190 -0.46 0.58 10.55
CA MET A 190 -1.28 -0.42 9.85
C MET A 190 -2.75 -0.01 9.78
N GLY A 191 -3.33 0.45 10.89
CA GLY A 191 -4.72 0.90 10.96
C GLY A 191 -4.99 2.11 10.08
N ILE A 192 -4.09 3.11 10.10
CA ILE A 192 -4.18 4.29 9.22
C ILE A 192 -4.08 3.86 7.75
N SER A 193 -3.12 3.00 7.40
CA SER A 193 -2.93 2.50 6.04
C SER A 193 -4.18 1.78 5.54
N PHE A 194 -4.72 0.87 6.34
CA PHE A 194 -5.95 0.14 6.02
C PHE A 194 -7.17 1.08 5.89
N GLY A 195 -7.33 2.02 6.81
CA GLY A 195 -8.43 3.00 6.76
C GLY A 195 -8.38 3.88 5.51
N ILE A 196 -7.18 4.33 5.11
CA ILE A 196 -6.98 5.07 3.86
C ILE A 196 -7.39 4.22 2.66
N ILE A 197 -6.94 2.97 2.59
CA ILE A 197 -7.32 2.05 1.50
C ILE A 197 -8.84 1.90 1.41
N VAL A 198 -9.52 1.66 2.53
CA VAL A 198 -10.98 1.53 2.56
C VAL A 198 -11.65 2.82 2.09
N LEU A 199 -11.16 3.98 2.54
CA LEU A 199 -11.67 5.27 2.10
C LEU A 199 -11.47 5.49 0.60
N ILE A 200 -10.31 5.10 0.05
CA ILE A 200 -10.03 5.14 -1.40
C ILE A 200 -11.00 4.22 -2.15
N ALA A 201 -11.19 2.99 -1.67
CA ALA A 201 -12.08 2.02 -2.29
C ALA A 201 -13.52 2.55 -2.32
N VAL A 202 -14.05 3.03 -1.19
CA VAL A 202 -15.41 3.58 -1.09
C VAL A 202 -15.59 4.83 -1.96
N THR A 203 -14.63 5.75 -1.94
CA THR A 203 -14.72 7.00 -2.73
C THR A 203 -14.60 6.78 -4.24
N ASN A 204 -13.95 5.70 -4.67
CA ASN A 204 -13.80 5.36 -6.09
C ASN A 204 -14.72 4.21 -6.55
N TRP A 205 -15.49 3.59 -5.65
CA TRP A 205 -16.39 2.46 -5.95
C TRP A 205 -17.32 2.75 -7.13
N LYS A 206 -17.97 3.92 -7.15
CA LYS A 206 -18.90 4.29 -8.23
C LYS A 206 -18.22 4.63 -9.56
N LYS A 207 -16.90 4.83 -9.58
CA LYS A 207 -16.15 5.21 -10.79
C LYS A 207 -15.64 4.01 -11.60
N TYR A 208 -15.64 2.82 -11.00
CA TYR A 208 -15.25 1.56 -11.65
C TYR A 208 -16.44 0.65 -11.95
N ALA A 209 -17.67 1.19 -11.89
CA ALA A 209 -18.85 0.47 -12.36
C ALA A 209 -18.58 -0.14 -13.75
N PRO A 210 -18.91 -1.43 -13.96
CA PRO A 210 -18.53 -2.17 -15.16
C PRO A 210 -18.85 -1.39 -16.42
N VAL A 211 -17.87 -1.30 -17.33
CA VAL A 211 -18.03 -0.82 -18.72
C VAL A 211 -19.09 -1.65 -19.49
N ALA A 212 -19.65 -2.70 -18.89
CA ALA A 212 -20.78 -3.43 -19.43
C ALA A 212 -22.04 -2.56 -19.62
N ASP A 213 -22.26 -1.56 -18.77
CA ASP A 213 -23.48 -0.73 -18.85
C ASP A 213 -23.42 0.30 -20.00
N THR A 214 -22.22 0.67 -20.48
CA THR A 214 -22.08 1.61 -21.61
C THR A 214 -22.14 0.95 -22.98
N ILE A 215 -22.06 -0.38 -23.06
CA ILE A 215 -22.22 -1.14 -24.32
C ILE A 215 -23.69 -1.58 -24.50
N ALA A 216 -24.46 -1.74 -23.42
CA ALA A 216 -25.88 -2.07 -23.48
C ALA A 216 -26.77 -0.91 -23.98
N GLU A 217 -26.32 0.34 -23.82
CA GLU A 217 -27.05 1.54 -24.28
C GLU A 217 -26.74 1.93 -25.74
N LYS A 218 -25.81 1.24 -26.41
CA LYS A 218 -25.51 1.39 -27.84
C LYS A 218 -25.78 0.10 -28.60
N LYS A 219 -27.04 -0.34 -28.59
CA LYS A 219 -27.59 -1.10 -29.72
C LYS A 219 -28.81 -0.34 -30.27
N PRO A 220 -28.85 -0.09 -31.60
CA PRO A 220 -29.92 0.65 -32.26
C PRO A 220 -31.27 -0.06 -32.15
#